data_AF-A0A3N3ZRW8-F1
#
_entry.id   AF-A0A3N3ZRW8-F1
#
_cell.length_a   1.000
_cell.length_b   1.000
_cell.length_c   1.000
_cell.angle_alpha   90.00
_cell.angle_beta   90.00
_cell.angle_gamma   90.00
#
_symmetry.space_group_name_H-M   'P 1'
#
loop_
_entity.id
_entity.type
_entity.pdbx_description
1 polymer ?
#
loop_
_entity_poly.entity_id
_entity_poly.type
_entity_poly.pdbx_seq_one_letter_code
_entity_poly.pdbx_strand_id
1 'polypeptide(L)' 'MSEGVTSAEAAQGEFTRTGHTAVDRALTELEQVAASPVAEHARLYQEAHARLTEVLDAPVNAVPASSTPGPRD' A
#
# COMPACT_ATOMS: atom_id res chain seq x y z
N MET A 1 -9.30 1.77 35.71
CA MET A 1 -7.97 1.18 35.53
C MET A 1 -8.13 0.13 34.46
N SER A 2 -7.86 0.44 33.19
CA SER A 2 -6.53 0.51 32.56
C SER A 2 -6.36 -0.72 31.69
N GLU A 3 -6.90 -0.70 30.48
CA GLU A 3 -6.37 -1.51 29.37
C GLU A 3 -6.43 -0.62 28.13
N GLY A 4 -5.45 0.28 28.04
CA GLY A 4 -5.13 0.95 26.80
C GLY A 4 -4.63 -0.12 25.85
N VAL A 5 -5.53 -0.61 25.00
CA VAL A 5 -5.13 -1.36 23.81
C VAL A 5 -4.19 -0.46 23.02
N THR A 6 -2.94 -0.89 23.00
CA THR A 6 -1.83 -0.24 22.33
C THR A 6 -2.20 -0.01 20.87
N SER A 7 -2.34 1.26 20.48
CA SER A 7 -2.53 1.72 19.09
C SER A 7 -1.42 1.25 18.12
N ALA A 8 -0.42 0.50 18.59
CA ALA A 8 0.63 -0.10 17.79
C ALA A 8 0.22 -1.42 17.09
N GLU A 9 -0.80 -2.15 17.58
CA GLU A 9 -1.19 -3.45 17.01
C GLU A 9 -2.17 -3.35 15.84
N ALA A 10 -2.82 -2.20 15.64
CA ALA A 10 -3.75 -2.00 14.52
C ALA A 10 -3.05 -1.64 13.19
N ALA A 11 -1.73 -1.42 13.19
CA ALA A 11 -0.98 -0.89 12.05
C ALA A 11 -0.29 -1.98 11.20
N GLN A 12 -0.50 -3.26 11.48
CA GLN A 12 -0.07 -4.37 10.60
C GLN A 12 -1.26 -4.93 9.81
N GLY A 13 -2.03 -4.04 9.19
CA GLY A 13 -3.05 -4.45 8.24
C GLY A 13 -2.36 -4.98 7.00
N GLU A 14 -2.24 -6.30 6.88
CA GLU A 14 -1.84 -6.96 5.63
C GLU A 14 -2.81 -6.46 4.53
N PHE A 15 -2.34 -5.55 3.68
CA PHE A 15 -3.20 -4.96 2.66
C PHE A 15 -3.62 -6.05 1.67
N THR A 16 -4.92 -6.18 1.43
CA THR A 16 -5.41 -7.08 0.38
C THR A 16 -4.88 -6.60 -0.97
N ARG A 17 -4.17 -7.46 -1.70
CA ARG A 17 -3.64 -7.13 -3.02
C ARG A 17 -4.76 -6.66 -3.95
N THR A 18 -4.54 -5.51 -4.57
CA THR A 18 -5.42 -4.86 -5.53
C THR A 18 -5.42 -5.57 -6.89
N GLY A 19 -4.41 -6.40 -7.17
CA GLY A 19 -4.20 -7.04 -8.47
C GLY A 19 -3.48 -6.12 -9.46
N HIS A 20 -3.17 -4.89 -9.05
CA HIS A 20 -2.44 -3.92 -9.84
C HIS A 20 -1.00 -3.82 -9.31
N THR A 21 -0.05 -4.42 -10.04
CA THR A 21 1.35 -4.58 -9.58
C THR A 21 2.01 -3.29 -9.10
N ALA A 22 1.74 -2.16 -9.76
CA ALA A 22 2.31 -0.88 -9.35
C ALA A 22 1.70 -0.32 -8.04
N VAL A 23 0.40 -0.58 -7.81
CA VAL A 23 -0.29 -0.16 -6.59
C VAL A 23 0.12 -1.07 -5.44
N ASP A 24 0.13 -2.38 -5.67
CA ASP A 24 0.57 -3.37 -4.68
C ASP A 24 2.01 -3.12 -4.23
N ARG A 25 2.91 -2.76 -5.17
CA ARG A 25 4.28 -2.36 -4.83
C ARG A 25 4.32 -1.10 -3.94
N ALA A 26 3.58 -0.06 -4.29
CA ALA A 26 3.54 1.17 -3.51
C ALA A 26 2.98 0.93 -2.09
N LEU A 27 1.99 0.04 -1.94
CA LEU A 27 1.46 -0.36 -0.64
C LEU A 27 2.51 -1.12 0.20
N THR A 28 3.26 -2.05 -0.39
CA THR A 28 4.37 -2.72 0.31
C THR A 28 5.48 -1.74 0.71
N GLU A 29 5.79 -0.74 -0.12
CA GLU A 29 6.76 0.32 0.22
C GLU A 29 6.28 1.14 1.43
N LEU A 30 4.97 1.38 1.55
CA LEU A 30 4.36 2.07 2.69
C LEU A 30 4.44 1.28 4.01
N GLU A 31 4.38 -0.05 3.97
CA GLU A 31 4.55 -0.88 5.18
C GLU A 31 5.94 -0.72 5.81
N GLN A 32 6.96 -0.45 4.98
CA GLN A 32 8.34 -0.23 5.44
C GLN A 32 8.55 1.16 6.06
N VAL A 33 7.63 2.10 5.84
CA VAL A 33 7.71 3.45 6.42
C VAL A 33 7.60 3.39 7.94
N ALA A 34 6.77 2.49 8.49
CA ALA A 34 6.63 2.29 9.93
C ALA A 34 7.96 1.88 10.60
N ALA A 35 8.84 1.19 9.87
CA ALA A 35 10.17 0.80 10.33
C ALA A 35 11.25 1.86 10.10
N SER A 36 10.93 2.95 9.38
CA SER A 36 11.85 4.04 9.09
C SER A 36 11.86 5.10 10.20
N PRO A 37 12.93 5.92 10.34
CA PRO A 37 12.94 7.03 11.29
C PRO A 37 11.80 8.02 11.02
N VAL A 38 11.15 8.51 12.08
CA VAL A 38 10.00 9.44 11.99
C VAL A 38 10.30 10.69 11.16
N ALA A 39 11.54 11.19 11.21
CA ALA A 39 11.98 12.34 10.42
C ALA A 39 11.84 12.12 8.90
N GLU A 40 11.91 10.87 8.43
CA GLU A 40 11.79 10.50 7.02
C GLU A 40 10.34 10.24 6.59
N HIS A 41 9.41 10.06 7.53
CA HIS A 41 8.03 9.64 7.23
C HIS A 41 7.33 10.59 6.27
N ALA A 42 7.45 11.90 6.51
CA ALA A 42 6.81 12.91 5.66
C ALA A 42 7.26 12.80 4.20
N ARG A 43 8.58 12.60 3.97
CA ARG A 43 9.15 12.44 2.63
C ARG A 43 8.68 11.14 1.98
N LEU A 44 8.72 10.03 2.72
CA LEU A 44 8.33 8.71 2.22
C LEU A 44 6.83 8.65 1.87
N TYR A 45 5.96 9.24 2.70
CA TYR A 45 4.53 9.34 2.40
C TYR A 45 4.26 10.20 1.17
N GLN A 46 4.97 11.32 1.00
CA GLN A 46 4.82 12.17 -0.19
C GLN A 46 5.25 11.45 -1.48
N GLU A 47 6.37 10.73 -1.47
CA GLU A 47 6.81 9.93 -2.62
C GLU A 47 5.79 8.84 -2.97
N ALA A 48 5.32 8.07 -1.98
CA ALA A 48 4.32 7.04 -2.20
C ALA A 48 3.01 7.61 -2.74
N HIS A 49 2.55 8.75 -2.20
CA HIS A 49 1.36 9.45 -2.67
C HIS A 49 1.51 9.92 -4.13
N ALA A 50 2.64 10.52 -4.49
CA ALA A 50 2.90 10.97 -5.86
C ALA A 50 2.90 9.79 -6.84
N ARG A 51 3.53 8.66 -6.47
CA ARG A 51 3.56 7.45 -7.29
C ARG A 51 2.18 6.84 -7.49
N LEU A 52 1.39 6.72 -6.41
CA LEU A 52 0.02 6.24 -6.50
C LEU A 52 -0.84 7.15 -7.37
N THR A 53 -0.68 8.46 -7.24
CA THR A 53 -1.41 9.43 -8.07
C THR A 53 -1.07 9.25 -9.56
N GLU A 54 0.22 9.13 -9.91
CA GLU A 54 0.64 8.88 -11.29
C GLU A 54 0.03 7.59 -11.86
N VAL A 55 0.06 6.51 -11.07
CA VAL A 55 -0.50 5.22 -11.49
C VAL A 55 -2.02 5.28 -11.70
N LEU A 56 -2.73 6.00 -10.83
CA LEU A 56 -4.19 6.13 -10.89
C LEU A 56 -4.65 7.11 -11.98
N ASP A 57 -3.84 8.11 -12.30
CA ASP A 57 -4.12 9.08 -13.37
C ASP A 57 -3.75 8.55 -14.77
N ALA A 58 -2.90 7.53 -14.84
CA ALA A 58 -2.56 6.88 -16.10
C ALA A 58 -3.82 6.36 -16.82
N PRO A 59 -3.95 6.56 -18.13
CA PRO A 59 -5.12 6.11 -18.87
C PRO A 59 -5.32 4.60 -18.72
N VAL A 60 -6.57 4.18 -18.46
CA VAL A 60 -7.02 2.81 -18.11
C VAL A 60 -6.47 1.69 -19.02
N ASN A 61 -5.99 2.01 -20.22
CA ASN A 61 -5.40 1.07 -21.17
C ASN A 61 -3.89 0.82 -20.98
N ALA A 62 -3.21 1.44 -20.00
CA ALA A 62 -1.75 1.39 -19.88
C ALA A 62 -1.21 0.23 -19.02
N VAL A 63 -2.05 -0.43 -18.20
CA VAL A 63 -1.60 -1.54 -17.35
C VAL A 63 -2.51 -2.75 -17.53
N PRO A 64 -1.99 -3.90 -17.98
CA PRO A 64 -2.79 -5.12 -17.99
C PRO A 64 -3.10 -5.49 -16.55
N ALA A 65 -4.37 -5.41 -16.17
CA ALA A 65 -4.86 -6.07 -14.96
C ALA A 65 -4.59 -7.57 -15.13
N SER A 66 -3.60 -8.11 -14.40
CA SER A 66 -3.39 -9.55 -14.35
C SER A 66 -4.65 -10.19 -13.79
N SER A 67 -5.45 -10.72 -14.70
CA SER A 67 -6.71 -11.38 -14.40
C SER A 67 -6.42 -12.60 -13.54
N THR A 68 -7.02 -12.62 -12.36
CA THR A 68 -7.06 -13.74 -11.43
C THR A 68 -7.48 -15.02 -12.17
N PRO A 69 -6.81 -16.17 -12.00
CA PRO A 69 -7.35 -17.43 -12.49
C PRO A 69 -8.64 -17.73 -11.72
N GLY A 70 -9.76 -17.81 -12.45
CA GLY A 70 -11.08 -18.12 -11.91
C GLY A 70 -11.15 -19.52 -11.28
N PRO A 71 -12.24 -19.81 -10.51
CA PRO A 71 -12.37 -21.04 -9.74
C PRO A 71 -12.36 -22.26 -10.65
N ARG A 72 -11.56 -23.27 -10.28
CA ARG A 72 -11.69 -24.63 -10.83
C ARG A 72 -12.92 -25.28 -10.19
N ASP A 73 -13.86 -25.67 -11.05
CA ASP A 73 -14.96 -26.60 -10.79
C ASP A 73 -14.44 -27.91 -10.20
#